data_AF-A0A2V8NYX1-F1
#
_entry.id   AF-A0A2V8NYX1-F1
#
_cell.length_a   1.000
_cell.length_b   1.000
_cell.length_c   1.000
_cell.angle_alpha   90.00
_cell.angle_beta   90.00
_cell.angle_gamma   90.00
#
_symmetry.space_group_name_H-M   'P 1'
#
loop_
_entity.id
_entity.type
_entity.pdbx_description
1 polymer ?
#
loop_
_entity_poly.entity_id
_entity_poly.type
_entity_poly.pdbx_seq_one_letter_code
_entity_poly.pdbx_strand_id
1 'polypeptide(L)'
;MDTHSVRRSAGLALLAWCMAVAGCAGKESSPAQTQNQPSAVSALAKMGHLATDPIAQMSFAFEGNPPPEEIRERIDKVLGMYSLEVNDENRRHAGRTLVALRKEHGHSEMEILEKMLNTPATGKQFEEAAGRISAGMNQ
;
A
#
# COMPACT_ATOMS: atom_id res chain seq x y z
N MET A 1 5.42 57.47 7.42
CA MET A 1 5.42 57.22 8.87
C MET A 1 5.17 55.72 9.04
N ASP A 2 6.15 54.86 8.73
CA ASP A 2 7.39 54.64 9.51
C ASP A 2 7.01 54.22 10.93
N THR A 3 7.38 53.07 11.48
CA THR A 3 8.63 52.31 11.35
C THR A 3 8.52 51.04 12.21
N HIS A 4 9.08 49.91 11.72
CA HIS A 4 9.99 48.95 12.42
C HIS A 4 9.54 48.35 13.78
N SER A 5 9.87 47.15 14.22
CA SER A 5 10.83 46.07 13.92
C SER A 5 10.54 45.02 15.04
N VAL A 6 10.76 43.72 14.86
CA VAL A 6 11.90 42.97 15.45
C VAL A 6 11.71 41.52 14.98
N ARG A 7 12.50 41.05 14.00
CA ARG A 7 13.74 40.27 14.18
C ARG A 7 13.59 39.07 15.11
N ARG A 8 13.60 37.85 14.55
CA ARG A 8 14.54 36.81 14.99
C ARG A 8 15.10 36.06 13.78
N SER A 9 16.41 35.99 13.80
CA SER A 9 17.31 35.62 12.72
C SER A 9 17.90 34.24 12.97
N ALA A 10 18.40 33.66 11.89
CA ALA A 10 19.64 32.89 11.83
C ALA A 10 19.66 31.45 12.36
N GLY A 11 20.09 30.56 11.46
CA GLY A 11 20.50 29.20 11.76
C GLY A 11 21.01 28.47 10.50
N LEU A 12 21.83 29.15 9.71
CA LEU A 12 22.48 28.62 8.51
C LEU A 12 23.72 27.85 8.96
N ALA A 13 23.68 26.52 8.97
CA ALA A 13 24.82 25.67 9.30
C ALA A 13 25.41 25.08 8.01
N LEU A 14 26.30 25.86 7.39
CA LEU A 14 27.32 25.40 6.47
C LEU A 14 28.48 24.86 7.32
N LEU A 15 28.90 23.61 7.10
CA LEU A 15 30.26 23.19 7.47
C LEU A 15 30.72 22.09 6.49
N ALA A 16 31.58 22.54 5.59
CA ALA A 16 32.42 21.75 4.72
C ALA A 16 33.66 21.27 5.50
N TRP A 17 34.08 20.03 5.29
CA TRP A 17 35.43 19.50 5.50
C TRP A 17 35.42 18.03 5.01
N CYS A 18 36.40 17.43 4.33
CA CYS A 18 37.76 17.81 3.94
C CYS A 18 38.21 16.88 2.78
N MET A 19 39.04 17.39 1.88
CA MET A 19 39.70 16.65 0.79
C MET A 19 40.86 15.76 1.29
N ALA A 20 41.11 14.72 0.50
CA ALA A 20 42.40 14.08 0.19
C ALA A 20 43.14 13.25 1.25
N VAL A 21 43.18 11.93 1.02
CA VAL A 21 44.37 11.09 1.29
C VAL A 21 44.73 10.35 0.00
N ALA A 22 45.99 10.48 -0.41
CA ALA A 22 46.61 9.84 -1.55
C ALA A 22 47.33 8.54 -1.13
N GLY A 23 47.38 7.57 -2.05
CA GLY A 23 48.30 6.42 -2.06
C GLY A 23 47.69 5.09 -1.57
N CYS A 24 47.99 3.91 -2.10
CA CYS A 24 48.81 3.45 -3.22
C CYS A 24 48.30 2.05 -3.64
N ALA A 25 48.70 1.63 -4.84
CA ALA A 25 48.33 0.42 -5.56
C ALA A 25 48.22 -0.89 -4.74
N GLY A 26 47.13 -1.62 -5.00
CA GLY A 26 46.97 -3.05 -4.76
C GLY A 26 46.14 -3.65 -5.89
N LYS A 27 46.78 -4.43 -6.76
CA LYS A 27 46.20 -5.17 -7.88
C LYS A 27 45.50 -6.40 -7.30
N GLU A 28 44.17 -6.44 -7.34
CA GLU A 28 43.44 -7.72 -7.40
C GLU A 28 42.08 -7.49 -8.06
N SER A 29 42.02 -7.82 -9.34
CA SER A 29 40.80 -7.88 -10.13
C SER A 29 39.98 -9.09 -9.68
N SER A 30 39.34 -8.98 -8.53
CA SER A 30 38.16 -9.81 -8.26
C SER A 30 37.04 -9.33 -9.19
N PRO A 31 36.32 -10.23 -9.90
CA PRO A 31 35.18 -9.81 -10.70
C PRO A 31 34.19 -9.16 -9.75
N ALA A 32 34.00 -7.86 -9.93
CA ALA A 32 32.94 -7.12 -9.29
C ALA A 32 31.66 -7.94 -9.47
N GLN A 33 31.09 -8.40 -8.36
CA GLN A 33 29.69 -8.75 -8.35
C GLN A 33 28.98 -7.52 -8.90
N THR A 34 28.46 -7.65 -10.12
CA THR A 34 27.57 -6.69 -10.74
C THR A 34 26.41 -6.52 -9.77
N GLN A 35 26.55 -5.52 -8.91
CA GLN A 35 25.49 -5.03 -8.06
C GLN A 35 24.44 -4.54 -9.05
N ASN A 36 23.41 -5.37 -9.20
CA ASN A 36 22.32 -5.24 -10.14
C ASN A 36 21.61 -3.93 -9.85
N GLN A 37 22.14 -2.82 -10.38
CA GLN A 37 21.47 -1.53 -10.30
C GLN A 37 20.14 -1.69 -11.00
N PRO A 38 19.01 -1.39 -10.33
CA PRO A 38 17.72 -1.41 -11.01
C PRO A 38 17.81 -0.37 -12.13
N SER A 39 17.89 -0.86 -13.37
CA SER A 39 17.81 0.02 -14.53
C SER A 39 16.51 0.83 -14.44
N ALA A 40 16.51 2.07 -14.92
CA ALA A 40 15.30 2.88 -14.93
C ALA A 40 14.09 2.13 -15.56
N VAL A 41 14.37 1.23 -16.51
CA VAL A 41 13.39 0.33 -17.13
C VAL A 41 12.84 -0.71 -16.14
N SER A 42 13.69 -1.32 -15.31
CA SER A 42 13.25 -2.26 -14.27
C SER A 42 12.43 -1.57 -13.19
N ALA A 43 12.82 -0.36 -12.78
CA ALA A 43 12.04 0.44 -11.86
C ALA A 43 10.66 0.81 -12.44
N LEU A 44 10.61 1.23 -13.73
CA LEU A 44 9.36 1.53 -14.42
C LEU A 44 8.45 0.30 -14.57
N ALA A 45 9.01 -0.87 -14.90
CA ALA A 45 8.26 -2.11 -15.00
C ALA A 45 7.66 -2.54 -13.66
N LYS A 46 8.42 -2.41 -12.55
CA LYS A 46 7.90 -2.64 -11.20
C LYS A 46 6.79 -1.68 -10.84
N MET A 47 6.95 -0.39 -11.16
CA MET A 47 5.92 0.61 -10.90
C MET A 47 4.65 0.37 -11.72
N GLY A 48 4.80 -0.01 -12.99
CA GLY A 48 3.68 -0.42 -13.85
C GLY A 48 2.96 -1.66 -13.31
N HIS A 49 3.69 -2.65 -12.78
CA HIS A 49 3.09 -3.82 -12.16
C HIS A 49 2.25 -3.45 -10.92
N LEU A 50 2.79 -2.64 -10.00
CA LEU A 50 2.06 -2.16 -8.82
C LEU A 50 0.81 -1.36 -9.20
N ALA A 51 0.87 -0.61 -10.31
CA ALA A 51 -0.28 0.12 -10.83
C ALA A 51 -1.39 -0.80 -11.36
N THR A 52 -1.11 -2.09 -11.59
CA THR A 52 -2.08 -3.08 -12.08
C THR A 52 -2.45 -4.16 -11.06
N ASP A 53 -1.60 -4.40 -10.05
CA ASP A 53 -1.85 -5.36 -8.98
C ASP A 53 -3.02 -4.91 -8.09
N PRO A 54 -4.14 -5.65 -8.04
CA PRO A 54 -5.30 -5.28 -7.23
C PRO A 54 -4.96 -5.19 -5.74
N ILE A 55 -4.04 -6.03 -5.22
CA ILE A 55 -3.70 -6.01 -3.80
C ILE A 55 -2.90 -4.75 -3.46
N ALA A 56 -1.90 -4.39 -4.27
CA ALA A 56 -1.18 -3.13 -4.11
C ALA A 56 -2.14 -1.92 -4.20
N GLN A 57 -3.07 -1.92 -5.17
CA GLN A 57 -4.07 -0.85 -5.29
C GLN A 57 -4.96 -0.74 -4.04
N MET A 58 -5.38 -1.86 -3.46
CA MET A 58 -6.15 -1.86 -2.21
C MET A 58 -5.32 -1.32 -1.04
N SER A 59 -4.04 -1.69 -0.93
CA SER A 59 -3.16 -1.18 0.13
C SER A 59 -3.06 0.34 0.14
N PHE A 60 -3.10 0.99 -1.04
CA PHE A 60 -3.14 2.45 -1.12
C PHE A 60 -4.54 3.06 -0.92
N ALA A 61 -5.61 2.31 -1.20
CA ALA A 61 -6.98 2.82 -1.18
C ALA A 61 -7.70 2.61 0.16
N PHE A 62 -7.38 1.50 0.83
CA PHE A 62 -8.00 1.10 2.09
C PHE A 62 -7.56 2.03 3.22
N GLU A 63 -8.47 2.24 4.15
CA GLU A 63 -8.19 3.06 5.32
C GLU A 63 -7.03 2.49 6.15
N GLY A 64 -6.09 3.36 6.54
CA GLY A 64 -4.92 2.97 7.32
C GLY A 64 -3.75 2.39 6.52
N ASN A 65 -3.90 2.24 5.20
CA ASN A 65 -2.90 1.61 4.32
C ASN A 65 -2.43 0.23 4.81
N PRO A 66 -3.35 -0.75 4.98
CA PRO A 66 -2.99 -2.06 5.48
C PRO A 66 -1.94 -2.74 4.58
N PRO A 67 -1.08 -3.59 5.14
CA PRO A 67 -0.04 -4.25 4.36
C PRO A 67 -0.67 -5.19 3.30
N PRO A 68 -0.11 -5.23 2.07
CA PRO A 68 -0.61 -6.07 0.98
C PRO A 68 -0.88 -7.53 1.36
N GLU A 69 -0.02 -8.09 2.20
CA GLU A 69 -0.10 -9.49 2.64
C GLU A 69 -1.35 -9.76 3.46
N GLU A 70 -1.71 -8.83 4.35
CA GLU A 70 -2.89 -8.93 5.21
C GLU A 70 -4.17 -8.78 4.39
N ILE A 71 -4.19 -7.85 3.43
CA ILE A 71 -5.30 -7.68 2.50
C ILE A 71 -5.51 -8.97 1.70
N ARG A 72 -4.42 -9.50 1.12
CA ARG A 72 -4.45 -10.73 0.33
C ARG A 72 -4.99 -11.90 1.15
N GLU A 73 -4.50 -12.08 2.37
CA GLU A 73 -4.94 -13.17 3.23
C GLU A 73 -6.45 -13.09 3.52
N ARG A 74 -6.94 -11.92 3.93
CA ARG A 74 -8.36 -11.76 4.29
C ARG A 74 -9.27 -11.84 3.06
N ILE A 75 -8.89 -11.18 1.97
CA ILE A 75 -9.73 -11.14 0.76
C ILE A 75 -9.81 -12.50 0.10
N ASP A 76 -8.69 -13.24 -0.01
CA ASP A 76 -8.67 -14.56 -0.65
C ASP A 76 -9.50 -15.57 0.17
N LYS A 77 -9.45 -15.49 1.50
CA LYS A 77 -10.32 -16.28 2.39
C LYS A 77 -11.80 -15.96 2.16
N VAL A 78 -12.16 -14.67 2.12
CA VAL A 78 -13.54 -14.26 1.90
C VAL A 78 -14.03 -14.70 0.51
N LEU A 79 -13.23 -14.51 -0.55
CA LEU A 79 -13.58 -14.99 -1.90
C LEU A 79 -13.87 -16.50 -1.89
N GLY A 80 -13.01 -17.29 -1.24
CA GLY A 80 -13.22 -18.73 -1.08
C GLY A 80 -14.52 -19.08 -0.35
N MET A 81 -14.90 -18.34 0.70
CA MET A 81 -16.15 -18.57 1.44
C MET A 81 -17.40 -18.35 0.59
N TYR A 82 -17.33 -17.43 -0.39
CA TYR A 82 -18.43 -17.16 -1.33
C TYR A 82 -18.29 -17.92 -2.65
N SER A 83 -17.45 -18.96 -2.69
CA SER A 83 -17.20 -19.80 -3.88
C SER A 83 -16.73 -19.02 -5.11
N LEU A 84 -16.04 -17.89 -4.89
CA LEU A 84 -15.40 -17.10 -5.93
C LEU A 84 -13.97 -17.58 -6.14
N GLU A 85 -13.54 -17.62 -7.40
CA GLU A 85 -12.15 -17.94 -7.73
C GLU A 85 -11.20 -16.88 -7.18
N VAL A 86 -10.08 -17.30 -6.60
CA VAL A 86 -9.03 -16.40 -6.13
C VAL A 86 -8.16 -15.96 -7.31
N ASN A 87 -8.61 -14.89 -7.98
CA ASN A 87 -7.93 -14.29 -9.13
C ASN A 87 -7.96 -12.75 -9.03
N ASP A 88 -7.21 -12.07 -9.91
CA ASP A 88 -7.04 -10.62 -9.84
C ASP A 88 -8.32 -9.83 -10.17
N GLU A 89 -9.20 -10.38 -11.00
CA GLU A 89 -10.48 -9.76 -11.34
C GLU A 89 -11.41 -9.74 -10.12
N ASN A 90 -11.58 -10.90 -9.47
CA ASN A 90 -12.41 -11.02 -8.28
C ASN A 90 -11.85 -10.22 -7.10
N ARG A 91 -10.51 -10.17 -6.94
CA ARG A 91 -9.86 -9.26 -5.98
C ARG A 91 -10.20 -7.81 -6.29
N ARG A 92 -9.95 -7.35 -7.52
CA ARG A 92 -10.24 -5.96 -7.93
C ARG A 92 -11.69 -5.58 -7.67
N HIS A 93 -12.61 -6.46 -8.04
CA HIS A 93 -14.03 -6.26 -7.83
C HIS A 93 -14.38 -6.17 -6.33
N ALA A 94 -13.91 -7.11 -5.54
CA ALA A 94 -14.10 -7.09 -4.09
C ALA A 94 -13.53 -5.82 -3.43
N GLY A 95 -12.32 -5.41 -3.81
CA GLY A 95 -11.71 -4.17 -3.32
C GLY A 95 -12.54 -2.92 -3.64
N ARG A 96 -13.08 -2.81 -4.86
CA ARG A 96 -13.95 -1.69 -5.26
C ARG A 96 -15.25 -1.66 -4.45
N THR A 97 -15.86 -2.83 -4.24
CA THR A 97 -17.07 -2.98 -3.43
C THR A 97 -16.80 -2.55 -1.99
N LEU A 98 -15.71 -3.00 -1.37
CA LEU A 98 -15.35 -2.64 0.00
C LEU A 98 -15.13 -1.12 0.15
N VAL A 99 -14.43 -0.49 -0.81
CA VAL A 99 -14.25 0.98 -0.81
C VAL A 99 -15.57 1.73 -0.95
N ALA A 100 -16.52 1.21 -1.75
CA ALA A 100 -17.85 1.79 -1.87
C ALA A 100 -18.61 1.68 -0.54
N LEU A 101 -18.57 0.52 0.12
CA LEU A 101 -19.24 0.28 1.40
C LEU A 101 -18.65 1.12 2.54
N ARG A 102 -17.33 1.36 2.57
CA ARG A 102 -16.75 2.32 3.53
C ARG A 102 -17.34 3.71 3.34
N LYS A 103 -17.47 4.20 2.09
CA LYS A 103 -18.05 5.52 1.82
C LYS A 103 -19.52 5.60 2.22
N GLU A 104 -20.24 4.48 2.14
CA GLU A 104 -21.66 4.40 2.46
C GLU A 104 -21.93 4.28 3.97
N HIS A 105 -21.17 3.43 4.68
CA HIS A 105 -21.46 3.06 6.06
C HIS A 105 -20.41 3.54 7.08
N GLY A 106 -19.26 4.03 6.64
CA GLY A 106 -18.22 4.58 7.50
C GLY A 106 -17.31 3.55 8.19
N HIS A 107 -17.48 2.26 7.92
CA HIS A 107 -16.60 1.20 8.45
C HIS A 107 -15.43 0.95 7.51
N SER A 108 -14.25 0.68 8.07
CA SER A 108 -13.07 0.40 7.25
C SER A 108 -13.22 -0.89 6.45
N GLU A 109 -12.55 -0.97 5.30
CA GLU A 109 -12.62 -2.17 4.45
C GLU A 109 -12.14 -3.43 5.19
N MET A 110 -11.17 -3.28 6.09
CA MET A 110 -10.62 -4.37 6.89
C MET A 110 -11.58 -4.84 7.98
N GLU A 111 -12.34 -3.94 8.61
CA GLU A 111 -13.40 -4.30 9.57
C GLU A 111 -14.55 -5.03 8.87
N ILE A 112 -14.93 -4.59 7.66
CA ILE A 112 -15.96 -5.27 6.86
C ILE A 112 -15.49 -6.70 6.52
N LEU A 113 -14.26 -6.85 6.02
CA LEU A 113 -13.67 -8.17 5.74
C LEU A 113 -13.63 -9.06 6.97
N GLU A 114 -13.21 -8.52 8.12
CA GLU A 114 -13.19 -9.25 9.39
C GLU A 114 -14.58 -9.74 9.80
N LYS A 115 -15.59 -8.87 9.65
CA LYS A 115 -16.96 -9.24 9.96
C LYS A 115 -17.49 -10.29 8.98
N MET A 116 -17.13 -10.23 7.70
CA MET A 116 -17.46 -11.27 6.71
C MET A 116 -16.84 -12.63 7.05
N LEU A 117 -15.60 -12.65 7.55
CA LEU A 117 -14.94 -13.88 8.00
C LEU A 117 -15.63 -14.48 9.24
N ASN A 118 -16.06 -13.63 10.17
CA ASN A 118 -16.66 -14.05 11.43
C ASN A 118 -18.17 -14.34 11.33
N THR A 119 -18.87 -13.78 10.35
CA THR A 119 -20.32 -13.90 10.21
C THR A 119 -20.71 -14.07 8.73
N PRO A 120 -20.45 -15.25 8.14
CA PRO A 120 -20.67 -15.47 6.71
C PRO A 120 -22.16 -15.40 6.36
N ALA A 121 -22.52 -14.61 5.35
CA ALA A 121 -23.90 -14.56 4.86
C ALA A 121 -24.15 -15.68 3.85
N THR A 122 -24.46 -16.88 4.36
CA THR A 122 -24.64 -18.10 3.56
C THR A 122 -25.67 -17.92 2.44
N GLY A 123 -25.36 -18.42 1.24
CA GLY A 123 -26.27 -18.44 0.08
C GLY A 123 -26.41 -17.11 -0.66
N LYS A 124 -25.59 -16.10 -0.35
CA LYS A 124 -25.56 -14.80 -1.02
C LYS A 124 -24.28 -14.62 -1.83
N GLN A 125 -24.35 -13.76 -2.85
CA GLN A 125 -23.17 -13.30 -3.57
C GLN A 125 -22.35 -12.36 -2.67
N PHE A 126 -21.05 -12.22 -2.96
CA PHE A 126 -20.10 -11.46 -2.13
C PHE A 126 -20.59 -10.03 -1.82
N GLU A 127 -21.11 -9.31 -2.82
CA GLU A 127 -21.50 -7.91 -2.72
C GLU A 127 -22.74 -7.74 -1.85
N GLU A 128 -23.72 -8.62 -2.02
CA GLU A 128 -24.92 -8.62 -1.21
C GLU A 128 -24.60 -9.00 0.24
N ALA A 129 -23.71 -9.96 0.43
CA ALA A 129 -23.21 -10.32 1.75
C ALA A 129 -22.48 -9.16 2.42
N ALA A 130 -21.51 -8.55 1.72
CA ALA A 130 -20.73 -7.42 2.19
C ALA A 130 -21.63 -6.24 2.56
N GLY A 131 -22.57 -5.87 1.69
CA GLY A 131 -23.50 -4.76 1.93
C GLY A 131 -24.43 -5.00 3.12
N ARG A 132 -24.94 -6.22 3.30
CA ARG A 132 -25.76 -6.54 4.49
C ARG A 132 -24.95 -6.49 5.77
N ILE A 133 -23.72 -6.99 5.72
CA ILE A 133 -22.82 -7.01 6.87
C ILE A 133 -22.42 -5.59 7.25
N SER A 134 -22.00 -4.76 6.30
CA SER A 134 -21.64 -3.37 6.56
C SER A 134 -22.82 -2.55 7.08
N ALA A 135 -24.02 -2.73 6.52
CA ALA A 135 -25.22 -2.06 7.01
C ALA A 135 -25.59 -2.49 8.44
N GLY A 136 -25.36 -3.76 8.79
CA GLY A 136 -25.66 -4.31 10.12
C GLY A 136 -24.63 -3.97 11.20
N MET A 137 -23.47 -3.41 10.86
CA MET A 137 -22.43 -3.04 11.83
C MET A 137 -22.76 -1.78 12.66
N ASN A 138 -23.80 -1.03 12.29
CA ASN A 138 -24.30 0.14 13.02
C ASN A 138 -25.38 -0.17 14.06
N GLN A 139 -25.77 -1.43 14.22
CA GLN A 139 -26.83 -1.89 15.14
C GLN A 139 -26.22 -2.51 16.40
#